data_AF-A0AAV1K8J3-F1
#
_entry.id   AF-A0AAV1K8J3-F1
#
_cell.length_a   1.000
_cell.length_b   1.000
_cell.length_c   1.000
_cell.angle_alpha   90.00
_cell.angle_beta   90.00
_cell.angle_gamma   90.00
#
_symmetry.space_group_name_H-M   'P 1'
#
loop_
_entity.id
_entity.type
_entity.pdbx_description
1 polymer ?
#
loop_
_entity_poly.entity_id
_entity_poly.type
_entity_poly.pdbx_seq_one_letter_code
_entity_poly.pdbx_strand_id
1 'polypeptide(L)'
;MIIATAVRRHKKNKTQKLINGFIFTDVPQFVTSRLGRPQLRLKGYRFCESSSFGPKVNWRCTRQPRGCRARITTVDNCIVRQEDNHNH
;
A
#
# COMPACT_ATOMS: atom_id res chain seq x y z
N MET A 1 -1.52 25.52 -35.61
CA MET A 1 -0.19 25.10 -35.15
C MET A 1 -0.24 24.89 -33.64
N ILE A 2 -0.14 23.62 -33.25
CA ILE A 2 0.16 22.97 -31.96
C ILE A 2 -0.04 23.79 -30.66
N ILE A 3 -1.08 23.41 -29.91
CA ILE A 3 -1.28 23.74 -28.48
C ILE A 3 -0.26 22.90 -27.68
N ALA A 4 0.71 23.54 -27.04
CA ALA A 4 1.67 22.87 -26.15
C ALA A 4 1.06 22.71 -24.75
N THR A 5 0.61 21.50 -24.42
CA THR A 5 0.15 21.12 -23.07
C THR A 5 1.35 20.85 -22.16
N ALA A 6 1.65 21.79 -21.27
CA ALA A 6 2.65 21.62 -20.22
C ALA A 6 2.07 20.79 -19.06
N VAL A 7 2.28 19.48 -19.06
CA VAL A 7 2.04 18.64 -17.88
C VAL A 7 3.15 18.89 -16.86
N ARG A 8 2.79 19.50 -15.71
CA ARG A 8 3.72 19.74 -14.60
C ARG A 8 4.22 18.39 -14.06
N ARG A 9 5.52 18.13 -14.26
CA ARG A 9 6.25 17.00 -13.68
C ARG A 9 6.29 17.18 -12.15
N HIS A 10 5.59 16.31 -11.41
CA HIS A 10 5.80 16.16 -9.98
C HIS A 10 7.19 15.55 -9.73
N LYS A 11 8.16 16.38 -9.32
CA LYS A 11 9.41 15.92 -8.71
C LYS A 11 9.07 15.21 -7.39
N LYS A 12 9.20 13.88 -7.34
CA LYS A 12 9.29 13.13 -6.07
C LYS A 12 10.75 12.85 -5.76
N ASN A 13 11.43 13.85 -5.19
CA ASN A 13 12.65 13.60 -4.42
C ASN A 13 12.23 13.17 -3.02
N LYS A 14 12.22 11.87 -2.73
CA LYS A 14 12.17 11.41 -1.34
C LYS A 14 13.16 10.28 -1.15
N THR A 15 14.34 10.72 -0.71
CA THR A 15 15.45 9.96 -0.13
C THR A 15 14.95 8.75 0.65
N GLN A 16 15.36 7.57 0.18
CA GLN A 16 15.24 6.31 0.90
C GLN A 16 16.06 6.44 2.19
N LYS A 17 15.40 6.49 3.35
CA LYS A 17 16.06 6.39 4.65
C LYS A 17 15.85 4.99 5.19
N LEU A 18 16.93 4.21 5.23
CA LEU A 18 17.01 2.96 5.96
C LEU A 18 17.18 3.32 7.45
N ILE A 19 16.21 2.97 8.29
CA ILE A 19 16.38 2.95 9.75
C ILE A 19 15.96 1.57 10.26
N ASN A 20 16.83 0.92 11.04
CA ASN A 20 16.59 -0.33 11.79
C ASN A 20 16.14 -1.54 10.95
N GLY A 21 16.65 -1.72 9.73
CA GLY A 21 16.37 -2.90 8.90
C GLY A 21 14.93 -3.00 8.38
N PHE A 22 14.11 -1.95 8.57
CA PHE A 22 12.76 -1.87 8.04
C PHE A 22 12.71 -0.90 6.86
N ILE A 23 12.38 -1.41 5.68
CA ILE A 23 12.15 -0.61 4.48
C ILE A 23 10.84 0.17 4.69
N PHE A 24 10.94 1.46 5.04
CA PHE A 24 9.79 2.38 5.01
C PHE A 24 9.63 2.90 3.57
N THR A 25 9.07 2.07 2.69
CA THR A 25 8.75 2.49 1.32
C THR A 25 7.30 2.91 1.18
N ASP A 26 7.10 4.01 0.45
CA ASP A 26 5.81 4.38 -0.16
C ASP A 26 5.43 3.42 -1.33
N VAL A 27 6.30 2.45 -1.63
CA VAL A 27 6.06 1.39 -2.61
C VAL A 27 5.38 0.21 -1.91
N PRO A 28 4.24 -0.29 -2.42
CA PRO A 28 3.59 -1.48 -1.90
C PRO A 28 4.46 -2.72 -2.12
N GLN A 29 4.65 -3.52 -1.09
CA GLN A 29 5.31 -4.82 -1.16
C GLN A 29 4.29 -5.92 -0.93
N PHE A 30 4.09 -6.77 -1.94
CA PHE A 30 3.28 -7.97 -1.83
C PHE A 30 4.19 -9.10 -1.33
N VAL A 31 3.88 -9.61 -0.14
CA VAL A 31 4.68 -10.65 0.51
C VAL A 31 3.77 -11.78 0.95
N THR A 32 4.31 -12.99 0.96
CA THR A 32 3.61 -14.15 1.50
C THR A 32 4.10 -14.37 2.93
N SER A 33 3.17 -14.55 3.87
CA SER A 33 3.52 -14.94 5.24
C SER A 33 4.10 -16.35 5.28
N ARG A 34 4.77 -16.72 6.39
CA ARG A 34 5.31 -18.08 6.60
C ARG A 34 4.25 -19.19 6.44
N LEU A 35 2.97 -18.87 6.69
CA LEU A 35 1.85 -19.79 6.57
C LEU A 35 1.16 -19.73 5.19
N GLY A 36 1.81 -19.13 4.17
CA GLY A 36 1.25 -19.05 2.82
C GLY A 36 0.19 -17.96 2.61
N ARG A 37 -0.17 -17.19 3.65
CA ARG A 37 -1.22 -16.15 3.53
C ARG A 37 -0.67 -14.88 2.88
N PRO A 38 -1.33 -14.30 1.86
CA PRO A 38 -0.94 -13.04 1.24
C PRO A 38 -0.95 -11.86 2.22
N GLN A 39 0.04 -10.99 2.11
CA GLN A 39 0.18 -9.77 2.89
C GLN A 39 0.66 -8.60 2.01
N LEU A 40 0.20 -7.42 2.35
CA LEU A 40 0.65 -6.17 1.76
C LEU A 40 1.39 -5.36 2.82
N ARG A 41 2.61 -4.91 2.51
CA ARG A 41 3.37 -3.95 3.33
C ARG A 41 3.44 -2.62 2.62
N LEU A 42 3.06 -1.56 3.31
CA LEU A 42 3.09 -0.20 2.77
C LEU A 42 3.35 0.78 3.92
N LYS A 43 4.31 1.70 3.76
CA LYS A 43 4.65 2.71 4.78
C LYS A 43 4.86 2.11 6.19
N GLY A 44 5.51 0.96 6.28
CA GLY A 44 5.76 0.27 7.56
C GLY A 44 4.53 -0.44 8.18
N TYR A 45 3.34 -0.28 7.61
CA TYR A 45 2.13 -1.00 8.04
C TYR A 45 1.96 -2.32 7.30
N ARG A 46 1.32 -3.28 7.97
CA ARG A 46 0.98 -4.58 7.39
C ARG A 46 -0.52 -4.69 7.22
N PHE A 47 -0.91 -5.21 6.07
CA PHE A 47 -2.29 -5.50 5.72
C PHE A 47 -2.42 -6.97 5.35
N CYS A 48 -3.49 -7.61 5.81
CA CYS A 48 -3.88 -8.95 5.39
C CYS A 48 -4.99 -8.85 4.35
N GLU A 49 -5.04 -9.83 3.46
CA GLU A 49 -6.17 -10.00 2.56
C GLU A 49 -7.47 -10.19 3.38
N SER A 50 -8.51 -9.45 2.98
CA SER A 50 -9.85 -9.57 3.53
C SER A 50 -10.81 -10.23 2.55
N SER A 51 -10.69 -9.91 1.26
CA SER A 51 -11.43 -10.54 0.19
C SER A 51 -10.73 -10.30 -1.15
N SER A 52 -10.86 -11.24 -2.06
CA SER A 52 -10.39 -11.14 -3.44
C SER A 52 -11.53 -11.47 -4.40
N PHE A 53 -11.62 -10.73 -5.50
CA PHE A 53 -12.57 -10.95 -6.58
C PHE A 53 -11.88 -10.64 -7.92
N GLY A 54 -11.50 -11.69 -8.64
CA GLY A 54 -10.68 -11.57 -9.84
C GLY A 54 -9.39 -10.79 -9.54
N PRO A 55 -9.07 -9.71 -10.29
CA PRO A 55 -7.87 -8.92 -10.08
C PRO A 55 -7.95 -8.00 -8.85
N LYS A 56 -9.15 -7.78 -8.30
CA LYS A 56 -9.39 -6.86 -7.19
C LYS A 56 -9.18 -7.56 -5.86
N VAL A 57 -8.35 -6.97 -5.00
CA VAL A 57 -8.09 -7.46 -3.64
C VAL A 57 -8.34 -6.35 -2.62
N ASN A 58 -9.14 -6.63 -1.61
CA ASN A 58 -9.34 -5.77 -0.46
C ASN A 58 -8.45 -6.22 0.69
N TRP A 59 -7.66 -5.29 1.21
CA TRP A 59 -6.71 -5.47 2.28
C TRP A 59 -7.17 -4.71 3.52
N ARG A 60 -7.02 -5.32 4.69
CA ARG A 60 -7.30 -4.70 6.00
C ARG A 60 -6.05 -4.69 6.85
N CYS A 61 -5.88 -3.66 7.67
CA CYS A 61 -4.76 -3.62 8.60
C CYS A 61 -4.76 -4.85 9.52
N THR A 62 -3.59 -5.40 9.82
CA THR A 62 -3.47 -6.55 10.74
C THR A 62 -3.95 -6.25 12.15
N ARG A 63 -3.95 -4.97 12.56
CA ARG A 63 -4.48 -4.53 13.86
C ARG A 63 -5.98 -4.21 13.83
N GLN A 64 -6.71 -4.58 12.77
CA GLN A 64 -8.17 -4.44 12.73
C GLN A 64 -8.89 -5.09 13.94
N PRO A 65 -8.47 -6.26 14.47
CA PRO A 65 -9.04 -6.81 15.70
C PRO A 65 -8.89 -5.89 16.93
N ARG A 66 -7.97 -4.92 16.89
CA ARG A 66 -7.80 -3.87 17.92
C ARG A 66 -8.49 -2.55 17.55
N GLY A 67 -9.42 -2.57 16.59
CA GLY A 67 -10.20 -1.41 16.17
C GLY A 67 -9.57 -0.55 15.06
N CYS A 68 -8.43 -0.94 14.49
CA CYS A 68 -7.84 -0.20 13.37
C CYS A 68 -8.75 -0.26 12.13
N ARG A 69 -8.99 0.89 11.49
CA ARG A 69 -9.90 1.03 10.34
C ARG A 69 -9.19 1.19 9.00
N ALA A 70 -7.86 1.16 9.00
CA ALA A 70 -7.09 1.31 7.77
C ALA A 70 -7.33 0.15 6.78
N ARG A 71 -7.53 0.51 5.51
CA ARG A 71 -7.89 -0.40 4.41
C ARG A 71 -7.21 0.02 3.12
N ILE A 72 -6.91 -0.95 2.26
CA ILE A 72 -6.37 -0.73 0.91
C ILE A 72 -7.15 -1.60 -0.05
N THR A 73 -7.43 -1.10 -1.26
CA THR A 73 -7.88 -1.93 -2.37
C THR A 73 -6.84 -1.88 -3.47
N THR A 74 -6.47 -3.05 -3.98
CA THR A 74 -5.60 -3.17 -5.16
C THR A 74 -6.36 -3.81 -6.31
N VAL A 75 -5.96 -3.49 -7.54
CA VAL A 75 -6.35 -4.18 -8.78
C VAL A 75 -5.08 -4.45 -9.55
N ASP A 76 -4.81 -5.71 -9.93
CA ASP A 76 -3.58 -6.11 -10.63
C ASP A 76 -2.32 -5.55 -9.95
N ASN A 77 -2.23 -5.76 -8.63
CA ASN A 77 -1.14 -5.29 -7.77
C ASN A 77 -0.94 -3.76 -7.72
N CYS A 78 -1.86 -2.97 -8.30
CA CYS A 78 -1.85 -1.52 -8.24
C CYS A 78 -2.82 -1.03 -7.16
N ILE A 79 -2.40 -0.12 -6.30
CA ILE A 79 -3.30 0.48 -5.29
C ILE A 79 -4.27 1.42 -6.00
N VAL A 80 -5.57 1.13 -5.87
CA VAL A 80 -6.67 1.97 -6.43
C VAL A 80 -7.43 2.74 -5.35
N ARG A 81 -7.38 2.28 -4.09
CA ARG A 81 -7.97 2.97 -2.93
C ARG A 81 -7.10 2.75 -1.70
N GLN A 82 -6.87 3.79 -0.92
CA GLN A 82 -6.17 3.71 0.36
C GLN A 82 -6.87 4.59 1.41
N GLU A 83 -7.27 3.97 2.51
CA GLU A 83 -7.74 4.62 3.73
C GLU A 83 -6.68 4.40 4.83
N ASP A 84 -5.87 5.43 5.09
CA ASP A 84 -4.69 5.36 5.97
C ASP A 84 -5.02 5.72 7.43
N ASN A 85 -6.25 5.45 7.89
CA ASN A 85 -6.69 5.79 9.25
C ASN A 85 -6.24 4.71 10.25
N HIS A 86 -4.96 4.77 10.61
CA HIS A 86 -4.36 3.97 11.67
C HIS A 86 -4.57 4.65 13.02
N ASN A 87 -5.04 3.89 14.00
CA ASN A 87 -5.21 4.35 15.39
C ASN A 87 -4.06 3.89 16.30
N HIS A 88 -2.86 3.61 15.74
CA HIS A 88 -1.79 2.90 16.43
C HIS A 88 -0.41 3.01 15.78
#